data_AF-A0A6F9CRZ4-F1
#
_entry.id   AF-A0A6F9CRZ4-F1
#
_cell.length_a   1.000
_cell.length_b   1.000
_cell.length_c   1.000
_cell.angle_alpha   90.00
_cell.angle_beta   90.00
_cell.angle_gamma   90.00
#
_symmetry.space_group_name_H-M   'P 1'
#
loop_
_entity.id
_entity.type
_entity.pdbx_description
1 polymer ?
#
loop_
_entity_poly.entity_id
_entity_poly.type
_entity_poly.pdbx_seq_one_letter_code
_entity_poly.pdbx_strand_id
1 'polypeptide(L)' 'VAERALYFWNNEYILSLIEENCQVILPLVFATLYTVSKEHWNQTIVSLIYNVLKTFMEMNSKLFDDLTASYKVEKQ' A
#
# COMPACT_ATOMS: atom_id res chain seq x y z
N VAL A 1 -6.29 -10.11 12.86
CA VAL A 1 -6.44 -8.62 12.86
C VAL A 1 -6.05 -8.03 11.51
N ALA A 2 -4.85 -8.28 10.99
CA ALA A 2 -4.41 -7.80 9.66
C ALA A 2 -5.38 -8.15 8.53
N GLU A 3 -5.89 -9.38 8.47
CA GLU A 3 -6.88 -9.82 7.49
C GLU A 3 -8.18 -8.98 7.52
N ARG A 4 -8.68 -8.66 8.71
CA ARG A 4 -9.88 -7.81 8.89
C ARG A 4 -9.64 -6.35 8.50
N ALA A 5 -8.43 -5.83 8.74
CA ALA A 5 -8.04 -4.51 8.27
C ALA A 5 -7.89 -4.48 6.74
N LEU A 6 -7.42 -5.58 6.14
CA LEU A 6 -7.24 -5.69 4.69
C LEU A 6 -8.56 -5.81 3.92
N TYR A 7 -9.66 -6.25 4.56
CA TYR A 7 -10.99 -6.24 3.94
C TYR A 7 -11.54 -4.84 3.65
N PHE A 8 -11.09 -3.79 4.34
CA PHE A 8 -11.50 -2.42 4.02
C PHE A 8 -11.06 -1.99 2.61
N TRP A 9 -10.01 -2.62 2.08
CA TRP A 9 -9.53 -2.41 0.71
C TRP A 9 -10.38 -3.11 -0.36
N ASN A 10 -11.32 -3.98 0.04
CA ASN A 10 -12.29 -4.58 -0.87
C ASN A 10 -13.61 -3.80 -0.90
N ASN A 11 -13.74 -2.74 -0.11
CA ASN A 11 -14.92 -1.89 -0.10
C ASN A 11 -14.75 -0.76 -1.12
N GLU A 12 -15.54 -0.77 -2.18
CA GLU A 12 -15.46 0.19 -3.28
C GLU A 12 -15.62 1.65 -2.82
N TYR A 13 -16.46 1.91 -1.81
CA TYR A 13 -16.65 3.25 -1.26
C TYR A 13 -15.41 3.75 -0.49
N ILE A 14 -14.73 2.84 0.22
CA ILE A 14 -13.49 3.19 0.90
C ILE A 14 -12.36 3.40 -0.11
N LEU A 15 -12.31 2.55 -1.14
CA LEU A 15 -11.35 2.70 -2.23
C LEU A 15 -11.50 4.04 -2.95
N SER A 16 -12.73 4.47 -3.25
CA SER A 16 -12.95 5.76 -3.93
C SER A 16 -12.49 6.94 -3.07
N LEU A 17 -12.75 6.92 -1.77
CA LEU A 17 -12.25 7.94 -0.85
C LEU A 17 -10.72 7.93 -0.74
N ILE A 18 -10.11 6.75 -0.76
CA ILE A 18 -8.65 6.60 -0.77
C ILE A 18 -8.07 7.15 -2.07
N GLU A 19 -8.73 6.91 -3.21
CA GLU A 19 -8.30 7.41 -4.52
C GLU A 19 -8.30 8.94 -4.57
N GLU A 20 -9.39 9.58 -4.13
CA GLU A 20 -9.50 11.05 -4.05
C GLU A 20 -8.42 11.67 -3.16
N ASN A 21 -7.98 10.95 -2.13
CA ASN A 21 -7.01 11.42 -1.12
C ASN A 21 -5.65 10.70 -1.23
N CYS A 22 -5.38 10.06 -2.37
CA CYS A 22 -4.24 9.15 -2.54
C CYS A 22 -2.90 9.87 -2.28
N GLN A 23 -2.81 11.15 -2.61
CA GLN A 23 -1.61 11.97 -2.38
C GLN A 23 -1.20 12.11 -0.91
N VAL A 24 -2.15 12.00 0.01
CA VAL A 24 -1.90 12.11 1.46
C VAL A 24 -1.83 10.72 2.09
N ILE A 25 -2.74 9.82 1.70
CA ILE A 25 -2.87 8.50 2.31
C ILE A 25 -1.71 7.60 1.91
N LEU A 26 -1.34 7.55 0.62
CA LEU A 26 -0.33 6.63 0.12
C LEU A 26 1.02 6.81 0.83
N PRO A 27 1.60 8.02 0.98
CA PRO A 27 2.84 8.21 1.73
C PRO A 27 2.79 7.68 3.18
N LEU A 28 1.65 7.80 3.87
CA LEU A 28 1.51 7.40 5.27
C LEU A 28 1.51 5.87 5.44
N VAL A 29 0.89 5.15 4.52
CA VAL A 29 0.76 3.68 4.60
C VAL A 29 1.86 2.94 3.85
N PHE A 30 2.50 3.59 2.87
CA PHE A 30 3.46 2.97 1.96
C PHE A 30 4.61 2.28 2.68
N ALA A 31 5.31 2.97 3.59
CA ALA A 31 6.48 2.43 4.28
C ALA A 31 6.15 1.15 5.06
N THR A 32 4.99 1.13 5.74
CA THR A 32 4.51 -0.04 6.48
C THR A 32 4.17 -1.18 5.54
N LEU A 33 3.36 -0.94 4.50
CA LEU A 33 2.95 -1.96 3.54
C LEU A 33 4.16 -2.55 2.80
N TYR A 34 5.11 -1.71 2.41
CA TYR A 34 6.31 -2.11 1.67
C TYR A 34 7.32 -2.90 2.52
N THR A 35 7.37 -2.64 3.83
CA THR A 35 8.20 -3.43 4.76
C THR A 35 7.55 -4.80 5.02
N VAL A 36 6.25 -4.79 5.33
CA VAL A 36 5.51 -6.01 5.64
C VAL A 36 5.41 -6.95 4.44
N SER A 37 5.34 -6.43 3.21
CA SER A 37 5.36 -7.27 1.99
C SER A 37 6.63 -8.11 1.82
N LYS A 38 7.74 -7.72 2.47
CA LYS A 38 9.03 -8.41 2.39
C LYS A 38 9.32 -9.32 3.58
N GLU A 39 8.81 -8.98 4.76
CA GLU A 39 9.22 -9.58 6.03
C GLU A 39 8.13 -10.43 6.69
N HIS A 40 6.90 -10.42 6.18
CA HIS A 40 5.79 -11.12 6.82
C HIS A 40 5.79 -12.63 6.55
N TRP A 41 5.63 -13.44 7.60
CA TRP A 41 5.71 -14.91 7.55
C TRP A 41 4.50 -15.58 6.87
N ASN A 42 3.31 -14.96 6.94
CA ASN A 42 2.09 -15.49 6.33
C ASN A 42 1.95 -15.04 4.87
N GLN A 43 2.02 -16.00 3.95
CA GLN A 43 1.95 -15.79 2.49
C GLN A 43 0.61 -15.21 2.02
N THR A 44 -0.51 -15.55 2.67
CA THR A 44 -1.83 -14.97 2.32
C THR A 44 -1.86 -13.48 2.62
N ILE A 45 -1.31 -13.06 3.76
CA ILE A 45 -1.21 -11.64 4.13
C ILE A 45 -0.29 -10.91 3.15
N VAL A 46 0.84 -11.52 2.77
CA VAL A 46 1.76 -10.97 1.76
C VAL A 46 1.03 -10.77 0.43
N SER A 47 0.26 -11.75 -0.05
CA SER A 47 -0.53 -11.63 -1.29
C SER A 47 -1.57 -10.51 -1.22
N LEU A 48 -2.28 -10.35 -0.10
CA LEU A 48 -3.23 -9.26 0.10
C LEU A 48 -2.54 -7.88 0.06
N ILE A 49 -1.37 -7.76 0.69
CA ILE A 49 -0.59 -6.51 0.66
C ILE A 49 -0.12 -6.19 -0.76
N TYR A 50 0.32 -7.18 -1.54
CA TYR A 50 0.67 -6.97 -2.94
C TYR A 50 -0.52 -6.47 -3.77
N ASN A 51 -1.72 -6.97 -3.54
CA ASN A 51 -2.93 -6.46 -4.20
C ASN A 51 -3.15 -4.98 -3.85
N VAL A 52 -3.04 -4.61 -2.58
CA VAL A 52 -3.19 -3.20 -2.14
C VAL A 52 -2.12 -2.30 -2.77
N LEU A 53 -0.86 -2.73 -2.77
CA LEU A 53 0.24 -1.98 -3.39
C LEU A 53 0.02 -1.80 -4.90
N LYS A 54 -0.49 -2.83 -5.58
CA LYS A 54 -0.84 -2.76 -6.99
C LYS A 54 -1.96 -1.76 -7.25
N THR A 55 -3.02 -1.78 -6.45
CA THR A 55 -4.12 -0.80 -6.55
C THR A 55 -3.60 0.63 -6.39
N PHE A 56 -2.70 0.88 -5.44
CA PHE A 56 -2.09 2.19 -5.29
C PHE A 56 -1.22 2.63 -6.47
N MET A 57 -0.49 1.70 -7.07
CA MET A 57 0.27 1.95 -8.29
C MET A 57 -0.65 2.29 -9.47
N GLU A 58 -1.81 1.61 -9.59
CA GLU A 58 -2.83 1.90 -10.61
C GLU A 58 -3.49 3.28 -10.39
N MET A 59 -3.72 3.68 -9.14
CA MET A 59 -4.28 5.00 -8.80
C MET A 59 -3.31 6.16 -9.10
N ASN A 60 -2.04 6.02 -8.72
CA ASN A 60 -1.05 7.07 -8.93
C ASN A 60 0.37 6.50 -9.04
N SER A 61 0.72 6.03 -10.25
CA SER A 61 2.01 5.41 -10.54
C SER A 61 3.20 6.33 -10.23
N LYS A 62 3.08 7.63 -10.57
CA LYS A 62 4.16 8.60 -10.33
C LYS A 62 4.47 8.74 -8.84
N LEU A 63 3.44 8.95 -8.02
CA LEU A 63 3.63 9.08 -6.57
C LEU A 63 4.18 7.78 -5.95
N PHE A 64 3.72 6.63 -6.44
CA PHE A 64 4.22 5.34 -5.99
C PHE A 64 5.71 5.17 -6.29
N ASP A 65 6.15 5.57 -7.50
CA ASP A 65 7.55 5.52 -7.90
C ASP A 65 8.42 6.49 -7.07
N ASP A 66 7.93 7.72 -6.83
CA ASP A 66 8.60 8.73 -6.02
C ASP A 66 8.81 8.24 -4.56
N LEU A 67 7.78 7.61 -3.97
CA LEU A 67 7.86 7.01 -2.64
C LEU A 67 8.79 5.80 -2.59
N THR A 68 8.77 4.97 -3.63
CA THR A 68 9.69 3.83 -3.73
C THR A 68 11.14 4.28 -3.82
N ALA A 69 11.42 5.35 -4.60
CA ALA A 69 12.75 5.94 -4.70
C ALA A 69 13.19 6.53 -3.36
N SER A 70 12.32 7.32 -2.71
CA SER A 70 12.58 7.95 -1.41
C SER A 70 12.87 6.90 -0.32
N TYR A 71 12.07 5.83 -0.25
CA TYR A 71 12.26 4.74 0.71
C TYR A 71 13.60 4.01 0.52
N LYS A 72 14.07 3.87 -0.72
CA LYS A 72 15.38 3.24 -1.00
C LYS A 72 16.54 4.11 -0.53
N VAL A 73 16.42 5.43 -0.69
CA VAL A 73 17.44 6.40 -0.25
C VAL A 73 17.52 6.45 1.27
N GLU A 74 16.39 6.39 1.96
CA GLU A 74 16.33 6.48 3.43
C GLU A 74 16.84 5.21 4.15
N LYS A 75 16.87 4.07 3.45
CA LYS A 75 17.41 2.79 3.96
C LYS A 75 18.85 2.49 3.52
N GLN A 76 19.51 3.39 2.79
CA GLN A 76 20.95 3.30 2.46
C GLN A 76 21.82 3.93 3.54
#